data_AF-A0A7R9CXB1-F1
#
_entry.id   AF-A0A7R9CXB1-F1
#
_cell.length_a   1.000
_cell.length_b   1.000
_cell.length_c   1.000
_cell.angle_alpha   90.00
_cell.angle_beta   90.00
_cell.angle_gamma   90.00
#
_symmetry.space_group_name_H-M   'P 1'
#
loop_
_entity.id
_entity.type
_entity.pdbx_description
1 polymer ?
#
loop_
_entity_poly.entity_id
_entity_poly.type
_entity_poly.pdbx_seq_one_letter_code
_entity_poly.pdbx_strand_id
1 'polypeptide(L)'
;MTTPKIIGAGLEDVGVPGRNFLRNALTSCTDPLKAIEEFQLENGILLPSLRPMLPLLDLHGVRRLDFHTSVLEELRDRLVQHINEIGQKEGKERDRKLKELLAKSFPVVRVKALRPVVMCILRNTPHIDDKYLKVLVSTLLLFVRDRELYNDTDTEVKRQIWKDNQSLFGDEVSPLLSQYIKEKETVLFDHLNLTNLFFTPSPKVII
;
A
#
# COMPACT_ATOMS: atom_id res chain seq x y z
N MET A 1 -31.90 3.79 12.32
CA MET A 1 -30.77 4.71 12.08
C MET A 1 -29.49 3.95 12.39
N THR A 2 -28.84 3.40 11.36
CA THR A 2 -27.66 2.56 11.48
C THR A 2 -26.41 3.44 11.50
N THR A 3 -25.74 3.50 12.65
CA THR A 3 -24.45 4.17 12.80
C THR A 3 -23.42 3.49 11.88
N PRO A 4 -22.58 4.27 11.17
CA PRO A 4 -21.57 3.69 10.30
C PRO A 4 -20.59 2.91 11.16
N LYS A 5 -20.55 1.58 10.98
CA LYS A 5 -19.59 0.69 11.59
C LYS A 5 -18.20 1.13 11.10
N ILE A 6 -17.48 1.91 11.90
CA ILE A 6 -16.08 2.23 11.63
C ILE A 6 -15.33 0.93 11.85
N ILE A 7 -15.12 0.20 10.76
CA ILE A 7 -14.44 -1.09 10.73
C ILE A 7 -13.03 -0.84 11.27
N GLY A 8 -12.70 -1.48 12.40
CA GLY A 8 -11.38 -1.45 12.99
C GLY A 8 -10.33 -1.82 11.94
N ALA A 9 -9.19 -1.12 11.97
CA ALA A 9 -8.14 -1.24 10.97
C ALA A 9 -7.35 -2.55 11.11
N GLY A 10 -7.99 -3.73 11.07
CA GLY A 10 -7.35 -5.06 11.01
C GLY A 10 -6.39 -5.44 12.15
N LEU A 11 -6.09 -4.51 13.05
CA LEU A 11 -5.16 -4.67 14.17
C LEU A 11 -5.68 -5.68 15.19
N GLU A 12 -7.00 -5.72 15.38
CA GLU A 12 -7.68 -6.68 16.25
C GLU A 12 -7.52 -8.13 15.74
N ASP A 13 -7.41 -8.33 14.42
CA ASP A 13 -7.19 -9.66 13.81
C ASP A 13 -5.75 -10.19 14.04
N VAL A 14 -4.82 -9.31 14.43
CA VAL A 14 -3.43 -9.65 14.78
C VAL A 14 -3.21 -9.63 16.29
N GLY A 15 -4.29 -9.51 17.07
CA GLY A 15 -4.23 -9.47 18.53
C GLY A 15 -3.71 -8.14 19.10
N VAL A 16 -3.63 -7.09 18.28
CA VAL A 16 -3.25 -5.75 18.74
C VAL A 16 -4.51 -5.00 19.17
N PRO A 17 -4.57 -4.44 20.38
CA PRO A 17 -5.76 -3.73 20.87
C PRO A 17 -6.07 -2.53 19.98
N GLY A 18 -7.21 -2.62 19.27
CA GLY A 18 -7.67 -1.60 18.34
C GLY A 18 -8.48 -0.48 19.00
N ARG A 19 -9.11 0.32 18.15
CA ARG A 19 -9.98 1.44 18.54
C ARG A 19 -11.11 1.02 19.47
N ASN A 20 -11.68 -0.17 19.29
CA ASN A 20 -12.81 -0.63 20.10
C ASN A 20 -12.37 -0.98 21.52
N PHE A 21 -11.19 -1.62 21.65
CA PHE A 21 -10.59 -1.92 22.94
C PHE A 21 -10.30 -0.63 23.71
N LEU A 22 -9.63 0.34 23.09
CA LEU A 22 -9.37 1.65 23.69
C LEU A 22 -10.66 2.38 24.08
N ARG A 23 -11.68 2.37 23.22
CA ARG A 23 -12.97 3.00 23.54
C ARG A 23 -13.63 2.34 24.75
N ASN A 24 -13.62 1.02 24.82
CA ASN A 24 -14.23 0.29 25.93
C ASN A 24 -13.43 0.50 27.23
N ALA A 25 -12.10 0.42 27.18
CA ALA A 25 -11.23 0.71 28.32
C ALA A 25 -11.48 2.12 28.86
N LEU A 26 -11.51 3.14 28.00
CA LEU A 26 -11.75 4.53 28.41
C LEU A 26 -13.18 4.80 28.89
N THR A 27 -14.17 4.01 28.46
CA THR A 27 -15.57 4.15 28.89
C THR A 27 -15.85 3.40 30.20
N SER A 28 -15.09 2.34 30.48
CA SER A 28 -15.27 1.47 31.65
C SER A 28 -14.33 1.79 32.83
N CYS A 29 -13.28 2.57 32.61
CA CYS A 29 -12.34 2.96 33.66
C CYS A 29 -12.88 4.12 34.53
N THR A 30 -12.60 4.05 35.84
CA THR A 30 -12.89 5.11 36.82
C THR A 30 -11.92 6.28 36.72
N ASP A 31 -10.69 6.04 36.26
CA ASP A 31 -9.68 7.07 35.96
C ASP A 31 -9.13 6.87 34.53
N PRO A 32 -9.52 7.72 33.57
CA PRO A 32 -9.08 7.61 32.19
C PRO A 32 -7.59 7.96 31.99
N LEU A 33 -6.98 8.78 32.84
CA LEU A 33 -5.56 9.16 32.68
C LEU A 33 -4.64 7.99 33.04
N LYS A 34 -4.94 7.31 34.14
CA LYS A 34 -4.20 6.11 34.55
C LYS A 34 -4.35 4.96 33.55
N ALA A 35 -5.55 4.77 33.00
CA ALA A 35 -5.79 3.76 31.96
C ALA A 35 -4.98 4.03 30.67
N ILE A 36 -4.79 5.29 30.30
CA ILE A 36 -3.93 5.67 29.16
C ILE A 36 -2.47 5.37 29.45
N GLU A 37 -1.99 5.68 30.65
CA GLU A 37 -0.60 5.41 31.05
C GLU A 37 -0.30 3.90 31.06
N GLU A 38 -1.19 3.10 31.65
CA GLU A 38 -1.11 1.63 31.64
C GLU A 38 -1.12 1.09 30.21
N PHE A 39 -2.04 1.59 29.36
CA PHE A 39 -2.11 1.18 27.96
C PHE A 39 -0.83 1.51 27.18
N GLN A 40 -0.26 2.70 27.40
CA GLN A 40 1.00 3.12 26.77
C GLN A 40 2.20 2.31 27.29
N LEU A 41 2.19 1.90 28.56
CA LEU A 41 3.26 1.12 29.17
C LEU A 41 3.23 -0.33 28.70
N GLU A 42 2.05 -0.90 28.47
CA GLU A 42 1.87 -2.25 27.94
C GLU A 42 2.11 -2.35 26.43
N ASN A 43 1.63 -1.38 25.65
CA ASN A 43 1.66 -1.41 24.18
C ASN A 43 2.78 -0.54 23.56
N GLY A 44 3.59 0.11 24.39
CA GLY A 44 4.72 0.92 23.96
C GLY A 44 5.95 0.09 23.59
N ILE A 45 7.01 0.78 23.15
CA ILE A 45 8.30 0.14 22.88
C ILE A 45 8.93 -0.23 24.23
N LEU A 46 8.89 -1.52 24.58
CA LEU A 46 9.40 -2.08 25.84
C LEU A 46 10.95 -2.15 25.85
N LEU A 47 11.60 -0.99 25.82
CA LEU A 47 13.05 -0.86 25.99
C LEU A 47 13.34 -0.23 27.36
N PRO A 48 14.02 -0.94 28.30
CA PRO A 48 14.37 -0.41 29.62
C PRO A 48 15.19 0.89 29.57
N SER A 49 16.00 1.05 28.51
CA SER A 49 16.81 2.25 28.24
C SER A 49 16.02 3.44 27.68
N LEU A 50 14.81 3.22 27.17
CA LEU A 50 13.97 4.27 26.58
C LEU A 50 13.21 5.06 27.64
N ARG A 51 12.80 4.42 28.76
CA ARG A 51 12.07 5.09 29.86
C ARG A 51 12.81 6.30 30.42
N PRO A 52 14.13 6.25 30.70
CA PRO A 52 14.89 7.42 31.15
C PRO A 52 15.21 8.44 30.05
N MET A 53 15.13 8.03 28.78
CA MET A 53 15.54 8.86 27.63
C MET A 53 14.38 9.69 27.06
N LEU A 54 13.13 9.22 27.18
CA LEU A 54 11.94 9.96 26.75
C LEU A 54 11.83 11.36 27.40
N PRO A 55 12.07 11.54 28.71
CA PRO A 55 12.07 12.88 29.33
C PRO A 55 13.16 13.81 28.77
N LEU A 56 14.29 13.25 28.34
CA LEU A 56 15.36 14.04 27.70
C LEU A 56 14.93 14.51 26.31
N LEU A 57 14.28 13.63 25.53
CA LEU A 57 13.69 14.00 24.24
C LEU A 57 12.60 15.07 24.40
N ASP A 58 11.78 14.98 25.46
CA ASP A 58 10.77 16.00 25.78
C ASP A 58 11.43 17.36 26.09
N LEU A 59 12.55 17.38 26.84
CA LEU A 59 13.35 18.58 27.10
C LEU A 59 13.96 19.20 25.83
N HIS A 60 14.30 18.38 24.85
CA HIS A 60 14.77 18.81 23.52
C HIS A 60 13.63 19.26 22.59
N GLY A 61 12.37 19.30 23.07
CA GLY A 61 11.22 19.73 22.29
C GLY A 61 10.73 18.72 21.26
N VAL A 62 11.20 17.48 21.32
CA VAL A 62 10.74 16.39 20.43
C VAL A 62 9.48 15.78 21.02
N ARG A 63 8.39 15.79 20.25
CA ARG A 63 7.15 15.16 20.70
C ARG A 63 7.33 13.64 20.69
N ARG A 64 6.90 12.95 21.74
CA ARG A 64 6.94 11.48 21.83
C ARG A 64 6.30 10.79 20.62
N LEU A 65 5.21 11.36 20.08
CA LEU A 65 4.55 10.86 18.87
C LEU A 65 5.50 10.84 17.66
N ASP A 66 6.28 11.91 17.46
CA ASP A 66 7.19 12.02 16.34
C ASP A 66 8.29 10.96 16.45
N PHE A 67 8.83 10.76 17.66
CA PHE A 67 9.81 9.70 17.93
C PHE A 67 9.25 8.31 17.59
N HIS A 68 8.05 7.96 18.11
CA HIS A 68 7.45 6.65 17.84
C HIS A 68 7.10 6.47 16.36
N THR A 69 6.71 7.54 15.67
CA THR A 69 6.45 7.52 14.22
C THR A 69 7.75 7.26 13.45
N SER A 70 8.83 7.96 13.78
CA SER A 70 10.15 7.73 13.15
C SER A 70 10.68 6.32 13.39
N VAL A 71 10.52 5.77 14.61
CA VAL A 71 10.92 4.39 14.88
C VAL A 71 10.09 3.39 14.07
N LEU A 72 8.78 3.62 13.95
CA LEU A 72 7.90 2.80 13.13
C LEU A 72 8.33 2.81 11.66
N GLU A 73 8.65 3.99 11.11
CA GLU A 73 9.13 4.16 9.74
C GLU A 73 10.46 3.44 9.50
N GLU A 74 11.44 3.60 10.40
CA GLU A 74 12.73 2.90 10.31
C GLU A 74 12.56 1.38 10.36
N LEU A 75 11.71 0.86 11.26
CA LEU A 75 11.42 -0.57 11.35
C LEU A 75 10.71 -1.08 10.09
N ARG A 76 9.78 -0.30 9.55
CA ARG A 76 9.10 -0.61 8.28
C ARG A 76 10.12 -0.72 7.16
N ASP A 77 11.02 0.23 7.03
CA ASP A 77 11.98 0.29 5.93
C ASP A 77 13.01 -0.86 6.02
N ARG A 78 13.48 -1.19 7.23
CA ARG A 78 14.31 -2.39 7.47
C ARG A 78 13.57 -3.69 7.12
N LEU A 79 12.30 -3.79 7.47
CA LEU A 79 11.49 -4.97 7.14
C LEU A 79 11.32 -5.11 5.63
N VAL A 80 11.06 -4.01 4.92
CA VAL A 80 10.98 -3.97 3.45
C VAL A 80 12.31 -4.39 2.82
N GLN A 81 13.44 -3.88 3.32
CA GLN A 81 14.77 -4.29 2.86
C GLN A 81 14.98 -5.80 3.05
N HIS A 82 14.68 -6.33 4.23
CA HIS A 82 14.83 -7.75 4.51
C HIS A 82 13.94 -8.64 3.62
N ILE A 83 12.72 -8.19 3.33
CA ILE A 83 11.82 -8.90 2.40
C ILE A 83 12.40 -8.91 0.99
N ASN A 84 13.00 -7.80 0.53
CA ASN A 84 13.67 -7.75 -0.76
C ASN A 84 14.91 -8.66 -0.82
N GLU A 85 15.72 -8.69 0.25
CA GLU A 85 16.85 -9.64 0.37
C GLU A 85 16.38 -11.09 0.31
N ILE A 86 15.25 -11.41 0.95
CA ILE A 86 14.63 -12.73 0.84
C ILE A 86 14.17 -12.96 -0.60
N GLY A 87 13.50 -11.98 -1.22
CA GLY A 87 13.01 -12.03 -2.59
C GLY A 87 14.10 -12.32 -3.64
N GLN A 88 15.32 -11.83 -3.42
CA GLN A 88 16.48 -12.09 -4.28
C GLN A 88 17.08 -13.50 -4.13
N LYS A 89 16.75 -14.23 -3.06
CA LYS A 89 17.23 -15.61 -2.88
C LYS A 89 16.41 -16.58 -3.73
N GLU A 90 17.09 -17.53 -4.34
CA GLU A 90 16.45 -18.57 -5.13
C GLU A 90 16.09 -19.80 -4.29
N GLY A 91 14.96 -20.44 -4.60
CA GLY A 91 14.59 -21.75 -4.05
C GLY A 91 13.22 -21.81 -3.35
N LYS A 92 12.74 -23.04 -3.15
CA LYS A 92 11.40 -23.35 -2.63
C LYS A 92 11.17 -22.85 -1.19
N GLU A 93 12.23 -22.71 -0.39
CA GLU A 93 12.17 -22.18 0.97
C GLU A 93 11.76 -20.69 1.01
N ARG A 94 12.17 -19.92 -0.01
CA ARG A 94 11.78 -18.51 -0.15
C ARG A 94 10.27 -18.38 -0.35
N ASP A 95 9.72 -19.19 -1.26
CA ASP A 95 8.29 -19.22 -1.58
C ASP A 95 7.47 -19.51 -0.33
N ARG A 96 7.91 -20.50 0.46
CA ARG A 96 7.25 -20.84 1.73
C ARG A 96 7.27 -19.66 2.70
N LYS A 97 8.43 -19.05 2.93
CA LYS A 97 8.58 -17.92 3.85
C LYS A 97 7.76 -16.70 3.41
N LEU A 98 7.77 -16.36 2.12
CA LEU A 98 6.97 -15.25 1.60
C LEU A 98 5.47 -15.51 1.72
N LYS A 99 5.02 -16.75 1.45
CA LYS A 99 3.60 -17.12 1.65
C LYS A 99 3.17 -17.07 3.11
N GLU A 100 4.02 -17.50 4.04
CA GLU A 100 3.77 -17.42 5.48
C GLU A 100 3.73 -15.96 5.96
N LEU A 101 4.67 -15.13 5.51
CA LEU A 101 4.71 -13.69 5.80
C LEU A 101 3.48 -12.99 5.23
N LEU A 102 3.07 -13.33 4.00
CA LEU A 102 1.85 -12.81 3.39
C LEU A 102 0.64 -13.17 4.25
N ALA A 103 0.48 -14.43 4.64
CA ALA A 103 -0.66 -14.88 5.45
C ALA A 103 -0.81 -14.08 6.76
N LYS A 104 0.31 -13.77 7.44
CA LYS A 104 0.32 -13.01 8.70
C LYS A 104 0.13 -11.51 8.51
N SER A 105 0.67 -10.94 7.43
CA SER A 105 0.63 -9.50 7.18
C SER A 105 -0.64 -9.05 6.46
N PHE A 106 -1.34 -9.96 5.78
CA PHE A 106 -2.54 -9.67 4.99
C PHE A 106 -3.67 -8.98 5.77
N PRO A 107 -4.02 -9.37 7.02
CA PRO A 107 -5.04 -8.65 7.80
C PRO A 107 -4.69 -7.17 8.02
N VAL A 108 -3.40 -6.86 8.04
CA VAL A 108 -2.85 -5.53 8.34
C VAL A 108 -2.74 -4.63 7.09
N VAL A 109 -3.10 -5.13 5.90
CA VAL A 109 -3.10 -4.35 4.65
C VAL A 109 -3.93 -3.06 4.73
N ARG A 110 -4.92 -3.04 5.64
CA ARG A 110 -5.81 -1.89 5.87
C ARG A 110 -5.09 -0.74 6.60
N VAL A 111 -3.98 -1.01 7.26
CA VAL A 111 -3.18 -0.01 7.98
C VAL A 111 -2.21 0.66 7.00
N LYS A 112 -2.42 1.96 6.72
CA LYS A 112 -1.60 2.72 5.76
C LYS A 112 -0.09 2.62 6.04
N ALA A 113 0.32 2.62 7.32
CA ALA A 113 1.73 2.53 7.70
C ALA A 113 2.40 1.19 7.32
N LEU A 114 1.64 0.08 7.31
CA LEU A 114 2.18 -1.27 7.05
C LEU A 114 1.93 -1.75 5.62
N ARG A 115 1.14 -1.00 4.86
CA ARG A 115 0.84 -1.24 3.45
C ARG A 115 2.09 -1.41 2.57
N PRO A 116 3.17 -0.61 2.68
CA PRO A 116 4.39 -0.81 1.88
C PRO A 116 5.03 -2.18 2.09
N VAL A 117 4.92 -2.75 3.30
CA VAL A 117 5.43 -4.08 3.63
C VAL A 117 4.67 -5.15 2.86
N VAL A 118 3.33 -5.08 2.88
CA VAL A 118 2.47 -6.04 2.16
C VAL A 118 2.70 -5.96 0.66
N MET A 119 2.83 -4.74 0.11
CA MET A 119 3.14 -4.55 -1.31
C MET A 119 4.49 -5.16 -1.69
N CYS A 120 5.53 -4.95 -0.87
CA CYS A 120 6.84 -5.55 -1.08
C CYS A 120 6.79 -7.10 -1.10
N ILE A 121 6.01 -7.72 -0.20
CA ILE A 121 5.83 -9.18 -0.19
C ILE A 121 5.12 -9.65 -1.45
N LEU A 122 4.07 -8.94 -1.87
CA LEU A 122 3.30 -9.28 -3.07
C LEU A 122 4.15 -9.18 -4.33
N ARG A 123 4.95 -8.12 -4.45
CA ARG A 123 5.91 -7.92 -5.55
C ARG A 123 6.90 -9.09 -5.65
N ASN A 124 7.48 -9.47 -4.53
CA ASN A 124 8.44 -10.57 -4.50
C ASN A 124 7.79 -11.97 -4.62
N THR A 125 6.45 -12.07 -4.64
CA THR A 125 5.73 -13.35 -4.76
C THR A 125 5.28 -13.59 -6.21
N PRO A 126 5.88 -14.55 -6.94
CA PRO A 126 5.59 -14.80 -8.35
C PRO A 126 4.23 -15.45 -8.58
N HIS A 127 3.71 -16.19 -7.61
CA HIS A 127 2.39 -16.83 -7.67
C HIS A 127 1.63 -16.56 -6.37
N ILE A 128 0.73 -15.58 -6.42
CA ILE A 128 -0.19 -15.30 -5.33
C ILE A 128 -1.37 -16.29 -5.44
N ASP A 129 -1.77 -16.91 -4.34
CA ASP A 129 -2.91 -17.83 -4.36
C ASP A 129 -4.23 -17.06 -4.62
N ASP A 130 -5.13 -17.64 -5.42
CA ASP A 130 -6.42 -17.03 -5.83
C ASP A 130 -7.27 -16.55 -4.65
N LYS A 131 -7.14 -17.16 -3.47
CA LYS A 131 -7.82 -16.70 -2.25
C LYS A 131 -7.42 -15.27 -1.89
N TYR A 132 -6.12 -14.95 -1.99
CA TYR A 132 -5.61 -13.62 -1.70
C TYR A 132 -5.85 -12.68 -2.85
N LEU A 133 -5.87 -13.14 -4.11
CA LEU A 133 -6.27 -12.32 -5.25
C LEU A 133 -7.75 -11.97 -5.18
N LYS A 134 -8.64 -12.92 -4.87
CA LYS A 134 -10.06 -12.66 -4.65
C LYS A 134 -10.30 -11.76 -3.46
N VAL A 135 -9.55 -11.89 -2.37
CA VAL A 135 -9.67 -10.94 -1.26
C VAL A 135 -9.00 -9.62 -1.62
N LEU A 136 -7.89 -9.57 -2.35
CA LEU A 136 -7.32 -8.31 -2.84
C LEU A 136 -8.30 -7.61 -3.73
N VAL A 137 -8.91 -8.30 -4.70
CA VAL A 137 -9.92 -7.81 -5.66
C VAL A 137 -11.24 -7.51 -4.98
N SER A 138 -11.73 -8.33 -4.04
CA SER A 138 -12.98 -8.11 -3.29
C SER A 138 -12.82 -7.00 -2.26
N THR A 139 -11.68 -6.97 -1.56
CA THR A 139 -11.35 -5.84 -0.71
C THR A 139 -11.05 -4.62 -1.58
N LEU A 140 -10.41 -4.73 -2.75
CA LEU A 140 -10.26 -3.64 -3.75
C LEU A 140 -11.62 -3.15 -4.23
N LEU A 141 -12.59 -4.04 -4.48
CA LEU A 141 -13.97 -3.74 -4.88
C LEU A 141 -14.76 -3.09 -3.75
N LEU A 142 -14.54 -3.48 -2.50
CA LEU A 142 -15.05 -2.77 -1.31
C LEU A 142 -14.23 -1.49 -1.00
N PHE A 143 -12.98 -1.41 -1.46
CA PHE A 143 -12.05 -0.27 -1.42
C PHE A 143 -12.13 0.58 -2.70
N VAL A 144 -13.14 0.42 -3.56
CA VAL A 144 -13.37 1.30 -4.74
C VAL A 144 -13.60 2.76 -4.30
N ARG A 145 -13.78 3.04 -3.01
CA ARG A 145 -13.71 4.42 -2.47
C ARG A 145 -12.27 4.98 -2.37
N ASP A 146 -11.24 4.14 -2.27
CA ASP A 146 -9.83 4.54 -2.13
C ASP A 146 -9.02 4.09 -3.37
N ARG A 147 -9.17 4.81 -4.49
CA ARG A 147 -8.36 4.68 -5.72
C ARG A 147 -6.84 4.71 -5.48
N GLU A 148 -6.43 5.34 -4.38
CA GLU A 148 -5.04 5.48 -3.92
C GLU A 148 -4.34 4.11 -3.78
N LEU A 149 -5.00 3.12 -3.19
CA LEU A 149 -4.35 1.83 -2.92
C LEU A 149 -4.03 1.05 -4.20
N TYR A 150 -4.96 1.09 -5.16
CA TYR A 150 -4.74 0.48 -6.46
C TYR A 150 -3.59 1.17 -7.21
N ASN A 151 -3.52 2.50 -7.12
CA ASN A 151 -2.44 3.25 -7.74
C ASN A 151 -1.08 2.92 -7.12
N ASP A 152 -1.04 2.73 -5.79
CA ASP A 152 0.18 2.36 -5.05
C ASP A 152 0.67 0.93 -5.31
N THR A 153 -0.16 0.07 -5.94
CA THR A 153 0.28 -1.30 -6.27
C THR A 153 1.25 -1.32 -7.44
N ASP A 154 2.31 -2.12 -7.30
CA ASP A 154 3.27 -2.37 -8.37
C ASP A 154 2.62 -3.04 -9.58
N THR A 155 3.13 -2.73 -10.76
CA THR A 155 2.63 -3.26 -12.04
C THR A 155 2.68 -4.79 -12.09
N GLU A 156 3.64 -5.42 -11.40
CA GLU A 156 3.73 -6.89 -11.27
C GLU A 156 2.50 -7.50 -10.60
N VAL A 157 2.00 -6.85 -9.54
CA VAL A 157 0.80 -7.28 -8.82
C VAL A 157 -0.44 -7.02 -9.66
N LYS A 158 -0.52 -5.85 -10.33
CA LYS A 158 -1.60 -5.53 -11.27
C LYS A 158 -1.71 -6.55 -12.39
N ARG A 159 -0.59 -6.99 -12.98
CA ARG A 159 -0.56 -8.03 -14.02
C ARG A 159 -1.16 -9.36 -13.54
N GLN A 160 -0.87 -9.77 -12.30
CA GLN A 160 -1.47 -10.98 -11.73
C GLN A 160 -2.99 -10.80 -11.54
N ILE A 161 -3.43 -9.63 -11.09
CA ILE A 161 -4.86 -9.31 -10.94
C ILE A 161 -5.59 -9.31 -12.30
N TRP A 162 -4.97 -8.76 -13.34
CA TRP A 162 -5.52 -8.70 -14.71
C TRP A 162 -5.66 -10.06 -15.37
N LYS A 163 -4.79 -11.02 -15.03
CA LYS A 163 -4.85 -12.38 -15.55
C LYS A 163 -6.20 -13.03 -15.26
N ASP A 164 -6.76 -12.78 -14.07
CA ASP A 164 -8.03 -13.35 -13.64
C ASP A 164 -9.23 -12.42 -13.92
N ASN A 165 -8.98 -11.13 -14.16
CA ASN A 165 -10.03 -10.12 -14.41
C ASN A 165 -9.70 -9.26 -15.64
N GLN A 166 -10.06 -9.76 -16.84
CA GLN A 166 -9.79 -9.08 -18.11
C GLN A 166 -10.52 -7.73 -18.28
N SER A 167 -11.68 -7.53 -17.63
CA SER A 167 -12.41 -6.26 -17.70
C SER A 167 -11.61 -5.10 -17.08
N LEU A 168 -10.99 -5.33 -15.92
CA LEU A 168 -10.14 -4.35 -15.24
C LEU A 168 -8.91 -3.96 -16.06
N PHE A 169 -8.38 -4.90 -16.85
CA PHE A 169 -7.30 -4.61 -17.79
C PHE A 169 -7.78 -3.68 -18.90
N GLY A 170 -8.96 -3.95 -19.47
CA GLY A 170 -9.57 -3.10 -20.49
C GLY A 170 -9.77 -1.67 -20.01
N ASP A 171 -10.32 -1.49 -18.80
CA ASP A 171 -10.57 -0.17 -18.22
C ASP A 171 -9.29 0.65 -17.98
N GLU A 172 -8.19 0.00 -17.59
CA GLU A 172 -6.90 0.67 -17.34
C GLU A 172 -6.11 0.95 -18.62
N VAL A 173 -6.13 0.04 -19.59
CA VAL A 173 -5.33 0.14 -20.82
C VAL A 173 -6.04 0.98 -21.90
N SER A 174 -7.37 0.98 -21.93
CA SER A 174 -8.16 1.78 -22.86
C SER A 174 -7.79 3.28 -22.87
N PRO A 175 -7.68 4.00 -21.73
CA PRO A 175 -7.29 5.40 -21.74
C PRO A 175 -5.84 5.62 -22.21
N LEU A 176 -4.91 4.71 -21.88
CA LEU A 176 -3.51 4.78 -22.33
C LEU A 176 -3.41 4.60 -23.85
N LEU A 177 -4.13 3.63 -24.41
CA LEU A 177 -4.20 3.43 -25.85
C LEU A 177 -4.89 4.60 -26.55
N SER A 178 -5.96 5.13 -25.98
CA SER A 178 -6.67 6.30 -26.51
C SER A 178 -5.76 7.54 -26.56
N GLN A 179 -4.97 7.75 -25.51
CA GLN A 179 -3.97 8.82 -25.48
C GLN A 179 -2.88 8.60 -26.55
N TYR A 180 -2.33 7.39 -26.64
CA TYR A 180 -1.32 7.07 -27.64
C TYR A 180 -1.84 7.26 -29.07
N ILE A 181 -3.07 6.81 -29.37
CA ILE A 181 -3.71 7.01 -30.68
C ILE A 181 -3.82 8.51 -30.96
N LYS A 182 -4.33 9.30 -30.01
CA LYS A 182 -4.47 10.75 -30.15
C LYS A 182 -3.13 11.46 -30.36
N GLU A 183 -2.08 11.05 -29.66
CA GLU A 183 -0.72 11.58 -29.85
C GLU A 183 -0.17 11.25 -31.24
N LYS A 184 -0.37 10.01 -31.72
CA LYS A 184 0.06 9.61 -33.07
C LYS A 184 -0.74 10.30 -34.16
N GLU A 185 -2.05 10.43 -34.01
CA GLU A 185 -2.89 11.24 -34.90
C GLU A 185 -2.41 12.69 -34.94
N THR A 186 -2.08 13.27 -33.78
CA THR A 186 -1.54 14.63 -33.73
C THR A 186 -0.24 14.71 -34.51
N VAL A 187 0.73 13.80 -34.33
CA VAL A 187 1.99 13.81 -35.10
C VAL A 187 1.79 13.57 -36.60
N LEU A 188 0.81 12.75 -36.98
CA LEU A 188 0.51 12.44 -38.38
C LEU A 188 -0.21 13.59 -39.11
N PHE A 189 -1.09 14.31 -38.41
CA PHE A 189 -1.92 15.39 -38.98
C PHE A 189 -1.43 16.80 -38.61
N ASP A 190 -0.37 16.93 -37.83
CA ASP A 190 0.26 18.21 -37.54
C ASP A 190 1.02 18.71 -38.76
N HIS A 191 0.40 19.66 -39.47
CA HIS A 191 0.94 20.31 -40.66
C HIS A 191 2.17 21.20 -40.40
N LEU A 192 2.63 21.32 -39.14
CA LEU A 192 3.83 22.06 -38.77
C LEU A 192 5.07 21.17 -38.62
N ASN A 193 4.90 19.84 -38.61
CA ASN A 193 6.02 18.90 -38.53
C ASN A 193 6.68 18.73 -39.91
N LEU A 194 7.69 19.57 -40.19
CA LEU A 194 8.53 19.57 -41.41
C LEU A 194 9.31 18.27 -41.68
N THR A 195 9.25 17.28 -40.78
CA THR A 195 9.84 15.95 -40.94
C THR A 195 8.93 14.96 -41.69
N ASN A 196 7.61 15.18 -41.72
CA ASN A 196 6.66 14.35 -42.44
C ASN A 196 6.44 14.88 -43.87
N LEU A 197 7.48 14.76 -44.71
CA LEU A 197 7.45 15.09 -46.15
C LEU A 197 6.50 14.20 -46.99
N PHE A 198 5.77 13.27 -46.36
CA PHE A 198 4.89 12.33 -47.06
C PHE A 198 3.60 12.95 -47.60
N PHE A 199 3.18 14.11 -47.07
CA PHE A 199 1.94 14.80 -47.48
C PHE A 199 2.19 16.09 -48.27
N THR A 200 3.34 16.24 -48.94
CA THR A 200 3.49 17.35 -49.88
C THR A 200 2.58 17.13 -51.09
N PRO A 201 1.73 18.09 -51.47
CA PRO A 201 0.95 17.98 -52.70
C PRO A 201 1.90 17.82 -53.88
N SER A 202 1.69 16.77 -54.69
CA SER A 202 2.43 16.59 -55.94
C SER A 202 2.37 17.88 -56.74
N PRO A 203 3.50 18.42 -57.23
CA PRO A 203 3.49 19.66 -58.00
C PRO A 203 2.58 19.43 -59.21
N LYS A 204 1.49 20.21 -59.27
CA LYS A 204 0.65 20.26 -60.47
C LYS A 204 1.57 20.72 -61.61
N VAL A 205 1.87 19.80 -62.51
CA VAL A 205 2.51 20.11 -63.79
C VAL A 205 1.55 21.04 -64.53
N ILE A 206 1.82 22.34 -64.46
CA ILE A 206 1.18 23.34 -65.30
C ILE A 206 2.04 23.43 -66.56
N ILE A 207 1.55 22.75 -67.59
CA ILE A 207 1.76 22.95 -69.04
C ILE A 207 3.22 23.06 -69.51
#